data_AF-A0A2V8ED44-F1
#
_entry.id   AF-A0A2V8ED44-F1
#
_cell.length_a   1.000
_cell.length_b   1.000
_cell.length_c   1.000
_cell.angle_alpha   90.00
_cell.angle_beta   90.00
_cell.angle_gamma   90.00
#
_symmetry.space_group_name_H-M   'P 1'
#
loop_
_entity.id
_entity.type
_entity.pdbx_description
1 polymer ?
#
loop_
_entity_poly.entity_id
_entity_poly.type
_entity_poly.pdbx_seq_one_letter_code
_entity_poly.pdbx_strand_id
1 'polypeptide(L)'
;AIPALLTTDDSAQALRALAEDLEGLDRGAHVQEALQRIAATTACHAAVKANDRLSYEKMAHILSELSATAYSTVCPHGRPVMLRLSRREVEKNFERI
;
A
#
# COMPACT_ATOMS: atom_id res chain seq x y z
N ALA A 1 11.23 -5.58 21.27
CA ALA A 1 10.03 -4.82 20.86
C ALA A 1 9.47 -5.47 19.59
N ILE A 2 8.15 -5.59 19.47
CA ILE A 2 7.48 -6.29 18.36
C ILE A 2 6.53 -5.28 17.68
N PRO A 3 6.44 -5.23 16.33
CA PRO A 3 5.46 -4.39 15.66
C PRO A 3 4.05 -4.67 16.18
N ALA A 4 3.29 -3.63 16.50
CA ALA A 4 1.95 -3.76 17.10
C ALA A 4 0.94 -4.54 16.24
N LEU A 5 1.28 -4.81 14.98
CA LEU A 5 0.48 -5.57 14.02
C LEU A 5 0.61 -7.09 14.18
N LEU A 6 1.61 -7.59 14.90
CA LEU A 6 1.85 -9.02 15.06
C LEU A 6 1.42 -9.49 16.46
N THR A 7 0.72 -10.62 16.50
CA THR A 7 0.52 -11.34 17.77
C THR A 7 1.82 -12.00 18.20
N THR A 8 1.97 -12.30 19.49
CA THR A 8 3.21 -12.87 20.03
C THR A 8 3.62 -14.19 19.34
N ASP A 9 2.63 -15.02 18.99
CA ASP A 9 2.85 -16.28 18.28
C ASP A 9 3.27 -16.04 16.81
N ASP A 10 2.61 -15.10 16.12
CA ASP A 10 2.96 -14.72 14.75
C ASP A 10 4.36 -14.10 14.67
N SER A 11 4.78 -13.37 15.70
CA SER A 11 6.11 -12.76 15.73
C SER A 11 7.24 -13.78 15.81
N ALA A 12 7.04 -14.93 16.46
CA ALA A 12 8.04 -15.99 16.50
C ALA A 12 8.17 -16.72 15.16
N GLN A 13 7.09 -16.82 14.40
CA GLN A 13 7.09 -17.39 13.06
C GLN A 13 7.66 -16.41 12.04
N ALA A 14 7.29 -15.13 12.13
CA ALA A 14 7.85 -14.06 11.32
C ALA A 14 9.36 -13.89 11.55
N LEU A 15 9.83 -13.97 12.79
CA LEU A 15 11.25 -13.90 13.13
C LEU A 15 12.03 -15.08 12.54
N ARG A 16 11.46 -16.28 12.58
CA ARG A 16 12.08 -17.49 12.00
C ARG A 16 12.13 -17.43 10.49
N ALA A 17 11.04 -17.01 9.84
CA ALA A 17 11.03 -16.78 8.39
C ALA A 17 12.08 -15.72 8.00
N LEU A 18 12.20 -14.64 8.78
CA LEU A 18 13.22 -13.62 8.57
C LEU A 18 14.64 -14.18 8.76
N ALA A 19 14.86 -15.06 9.74
CA ALA A 19 16.16 -15.66 10.02
C ALA A 19 16.58 -16.69 8.96
N GLU A 20 15.63 -17.49 8.44
CA GLU A 20 15.86 -18.42 7.33
C GLU A 20 16.16 -17.67 6.03
N ASP A 21 15.44 -16.57 5.77
CA ASP A 21 15.76 -15.66 4.66
C ASP A 21 17.15 -15.01 4.81
N LEU A 22 17.63 -14.81 6.05
CA LEU A 22 18.94 -14.23 6.35
C LEU A 22 20.12 -15.21 6.22
N GLU A 23 19.92 -16.50 6.46
CA GLU A 23 20.99 -17.51 6.34
C GLU A 23 21.35 -17.82 4.87
N GLY A 24 20.49 -17.46 3.91
CA GLY A 24 20.68 -17.74 2.49
C GLY A 24 21.25 -16.61 1.63
N LEU A 25 21.52 -15.41 2.16
CA LEU A 25 21.65 -14.20 1.33
C LEU A 25 22.77 -13.22 1.75
N ASP A 26 23.37 -12.54 0.76
CA ASP A 26 24.52 -11.64 0.90
C ASP A 26 24.20 -10.37 1.71
N ARG A 27 25.12 -9.95 2.58
CA ARG A 27 24.88 -9.13 3.80
C ARG A 27 24.57 -7.63 3.58
N GLY A 28 23.53 -7.26 2.85
CA GLY A 28 23.09 -5.86 2.87
C GLY A 28 21.83 -5.46 2.09
N ALA A 29 21.48 -6.18 1.03
CA ALA A 29 20.35 -5.78 0.16
C ALA A 29 18.98 -6.32 0.64
N HIS A 30 18.95 -7.38 1.44
CA HIS A 30 17.73 -8.18 1.61
C HIS A 30 16.81 -7.75 2.75
N VAL A 31 17.33 -7.14 3.81
CA VAL A 31 16.46 -6.69 4.94
C VAL A 31 15.53 -5.56 4.49
N GLN A 32 16.06 -4.60 3.72
CA GLN A 32 15.25 -3.49 3.22
C GLN A 32 14.19 -3.97 2.23
N GLU A 33 14.55 -4.91 1.35
CA GLU A 33 13.61 -5.53 0.40
C GLU A 33 12.52 -6.34 1.12
N ALA A 34 12.90 -7.13 2.13
CA ALA A 34 11.95 -7.87 2.96
C ALA A 34 10.99 -6.93 3.70
N LEU A 35 11.50 -5.85 4.29
CA LEU A 35 10.68 -4.82 4.95
C LEU A 35 9.72 -4.14 3.97
N GLN A 36 10.18 -3.81 2.76
CA GLN A 36 9.33 -3.23 1.71
C GLN A 36 8.21 -4.19 1.32
N ARG A 37 8.51 -5.48 1.14
CA ARG A 37 7.53 -6.51 0.78
C ARG A 37 6.47 -6.72 1.86
N ILE A 38 6.90 -6.76 3.13
CA ILE A 38 5.99 -6.86 4.27
C ILE A 38 5.09 -5.62 4.34
N ALA A 39 5.68 -4.42 4.26
CA ALA A 39 4.93 -3.17 4.30
C ALA A 39 3.92 -3.06 3.16
N ALA A 40 4.30 -3.43 1.94
CA ALA A 40 3.41 -3.44 0.78
C ALA A 40 2.22 -4.41 0.98
N THR A 41 2.50 -5.63 1.47
CA THR A 41 1.48 -6.64 1.74
C THR A 41 0.50 -6.17 2.81
N THR A 42 1.01 -5.65 3.92
CA THR A 42 0.23 -5.07 5.01
C THR A 42 -0.66 -3.94 4.51
N ALA A 43 -0.11 -2.99 3.73
CA ALA A 43 -0.85 -1.87 3.18
C ALA A 43 -2.00 -2.34 2.27
N CYS A 44 -1.78 -3.36 1.43
CA CYS A 44 -2.83 -3.91 0.58
C CYS A 44 -3.93 -4.64 1.35
N HIS A 45 -3.60 -5.29 2.46
CA HIS A 45 -4.61 -5.96 3.28
C HIS A 45 -5.46 -4.96 4.07
N ALA A 46 -4.84 -3.89 4.57
CA ALA A 46 -5.48 -2.81 5.32
C ALA A 46 -6.21 -1.78 4.46
N ALA A 47 -5.95 -1.76 3.15
CA ALA A 47 -6.56 -0.82 2.22
C ALA A 47 -8.09 -0.94 2.22
N VAL A 48 -8.77 0.19 2.04
CA VAL A 48 -10.19 0.25 1.67
C VAL A 48 -10.35 -0.42 0.31
N LYS A 49 -11.32 -1.32 0.19
CA LYS A 49 -11.56 -2.17 -0.98
C LYS A 49 -12.84 -1.79 -1.70
N ALA A 50 -13.00 -2.36 -2.88
CA ALA A 50 -14.25 -2.24 -3.62
C ALA A 50 -15.43 -2.68 -2.75
N ASN A 51 -16.53 -1.92 -2.81
CA ASN A 51 -17.77 -2.10 -2.04
C ASN A 51 -17.70 -1.76 -0.55
N ASP A 52 -16.57 -1.28 -0.03
CA ASP A 52 -16.54 -0.72 1.32
C ASP A 52 -17.39 0.55 1.36
N ARG A 53 -18.31 0.62 2.33
CA ARG A 53 -19.08 1.85 2.59
C ARG A 53 -18.17 2.89 3.23
N LEU A 54 -18.14 4.08 2.65
CA LEU A 54 -17.36 5.21 3.16
C LEU A 54 -18.28 6.34 3.57
N SER A 55 -18.03 6.91 4.74
CA SER A 55 -18.55 8.23 5.10
C SER A 55 -17.77 9.31 4.35
N TYR A 56 -18.36 10.49 4.20
CA TYR A 56 -17.70 11.63 3.58
C TYR A 56 -16.39 12.02 4.30
N GLU A 57 -16.42 11.99 5.64
CA GLU A 57 -15.24 12.24 6.47
C GLU A 57 -14.10 11.26 6.16
N LYS A 58 -14.42 9.96 6.02
CA LYS A 58 -13.43 8.94 5.69
C LYS A 58 -12.87 9.12 4.27
N MET A 59 -13.70 9.53 3.30
CA MET A 59 -13.23 9.86 1.95
C MET A 59 -12.25 11.04 1.98
N ALA A 60 -12.59 12.12 2.67
CA ALA A 60 -11.72 13.29 2.79
C ALA A 60 -10.39 12.95 3.49
N HIS A 61 -10.45 12.14 4.55
CA HIS A 61 -9.26 11.67 5.25
C HIS A 61 -8.33 10.85 4.32
N ILE A 62 -8.86 9.91 3.54
CA ILE A 62 -8.07 9.12 2.58
C ILE A 62 -7.35 10.04 1.58
N LEU A 63 -8.03 11.06 1.05
CA LEU A 63 -7.43 12.00 0.11
C LEU A 63 -6.34 12.87 0.77
N SER A 64 -6.56 13.29 2.01
CA SER A 64 -5.57 14.03 2.80
C SER A 64 -4.30 13.19 3.01
N GLU A 65 -4.45 11.96 3.54
CA GLU A 65 -3.33 11.05 3.77
C GLU A 65 -2.59 10.73 2.47
N LEU A 66 -3.32 10.46 1.38
CA LEU A 66 -2.73 10.18 0.08
C LEU A 66 -1.85 11.35 -0.39
N SER A 67 -2.32 12.59 -0.23
CA SER A 67 -1.56 13.79 -0.61
C SER A 67 -0.31 14.03 0.25
N ALA A 68 -0.27 13.52 1.47
CA ALA A 68 0.89 13.58 2.36
C ALA A 68 1.96 12.52 2.04
N THR A 69 1.62 11.49 1.26
CA THR A 69 2.59 10.46 0.87
C THR A 69 3.61 10.97 -0.16
N ALA A 70 4.85 10.48 -0.08
CA ALA A 70 5.90 10.82 -1.04
C ALA A 70 5.60 10.34 -2.48
N TYR A 71 4.80 9.27 -2.62
CA TYR A 71 4.43 8.67 -3.90
C TYR A 71 2.92 8.40 -3.93
N SER A 72 2.16 9.39 -4.39
CA SER A 72 0.69 9.38 -4.33
C SER A 72 0.00 8.86 -5.59
N THR A 73 0.74 8.50 -6.64
CA THR A 73 0.17 8.12 -7.95
C THR A 73 0.21 6.62 -8.23
N VAL A 74 1.04 5.87 -7.51
CA VAL A 74 1.21 4.42 -7.65
C VAL A 74 1.20 3.75 -6.28
N CYS A 75 0.56 2.58 -6.19
CA CYS A 75 0.59 1.80 -4.96
C CYS A 75 1.95 1.11 -4.78
N PRO A 76 2.25 0.57 -3.58
CA PRO A 76 3.50 -0.16 -3.33
C PRO A 76 3.76 -1.36 -4.24
N HIS A 77 2.73 -1.88 -4.92
CA HIS A 77 2.83 -2.96 -5.92
C HIS A 77 2.78 -2.47 -7.38
N GLY A 78 2.84 -1.17 -7.62
CA GLY A 78 2.94 -0.58 -8.96
C GLY A 78 1.61 -0.30 -9.68
N ARG A 79 0.45 -0.53 -9.06
CA ARG A 79 -0.84 -0.17 -9.68
C ARG A 79 -1.10 1.34 -9.55
N PRO A 80 -1.54 2.04 -10.61
CA PRO A 80 -2.01 3.41 -10.49
C PRO A 80 -3.17 3.52 -9.48
N VAL A 81 -3.10 4.50 -8.57
CA VAL A 81 -4.15 4.71 -7.54
C VAL A 81 -5.09 5.87 -7.88
N MET A 82 -4.76 6.66 -8.90
CA MET A 82 -5.59 7.77 -9.37
C MET A 82 -5.67 7.77 -10.89
N LEU A 83 -6.86 8.09 -11.41
CA LEU A 83 -7.08 8.39 -12.82
C LEU A 83 -7.51 9.86 -12.93
N ARG A 84 -6.84 10.61 -13.80
CA ARG A 84 -7.24 11.99 -14.11
C ARG A 84 -8.08 11.99 -15.38
N LEU A 85 -9.32 12.43 -15.27
CA LEU A 85 -10.19 12.71 -16.41
C LEU A 85 -10.36 14.23 -16.51
N SER A 86 -9.83 14.81 -17.59
CA SER A 86 -10.03 16.23 -17.88
C SER A 86 -11.45 16.50 -18.34
N ARG A 87 -11.92 17.74 -18.15
CA ARG A 87 -13.21 18.19 -18.65
C ARG A 87 -13.36 17.97 -20.16
N ARG A 88 -12.30 18.21 -20.93
CA ARG A 88 -12.28 17.99 -22.38
C ARG A 88 -12.47 16.52 -22.74
N GLU A 89 -11.82 15.60 -22.03
CA GLU A 89 -12.00 14.16 -22.25
C GLU A 89 -13.43 13.73 -21.94
N VAL A 90 -14.01 14.26 -20.86
CA VAL A 90 -15.42 14.03 -20.55
C VAL A 90 -16.31 14.56 -21.68
N GLU A 91 -16.15 15.81 -22.10
CA GLU A 91 -16.94 16.41 -23.19
C GLU A 91 -16.82 15.63 -24.50
N LYS A 92 -15.61 15.19 -24.86
CA LYS A 92 -15.36 14.34 -26.03
C LYS A 92 -16.10 13.00 -25.93
N ASN A 93 -16.07 12.34 -24.77
CA ASN A 93 -16.72 11.05 -24.56
C ASN A 93 -18.26 11.13 -24.62
N PHE A 94 -18.82 12.33 -24.49
CA PHE A 94 -20.24 12.63 -24.67
C PHE A 94 -20.55 13.34 -26.00
N GLU A 95 -19.61 13.36 -26.96
CA GLU A 95 -19.78 13.97 -28.30
C GLU A 95 -20.17 15.47 -28.26
N ARG A 96 -19.68 16.19 -27.25
CA ARG A 96 -19.96 17.63 -27.07
C ARG A 96 -18.93 18.55 -27.73
N ILE A 97 -17.85 17.99 -28.28
CA ILE A 97 -16.75 18.66 -28.98
C ILE A 97 -16.15 17.73 -30.04
#